data_AF-A0A662V0Y5-F1
#
_entry.id   AF-A0A662V0Y5-F1
#
_cell.length_a   1.000
_cell.length_b   1.000
_cell.length_c   1.000
_cell.angle_alpha   90.00
_cell.angle_beta   90.00
_cell.angle_gamma   90.00
#
_symmetry.space_group_name_H-M   'P 1'
#
loop_
_entity.id
_entity.type
_entity.pdbx_description
1 polymer ?
#
loop_
_entity_poly.entity_id
_entity_poly.type
_entity_poly.pdbx_seq_one_letter_code
_entity_poly.pdbx_strand_id
1 'polypeptide(L)'
;MRESLSRLHYNNIPVFIFYERTSRFTRYDIVYRISNSLKEFYEDFIAIYIIEYNNSVETIICRRIGCSKLLTDDVNSLVNALDTIFNECYELLILEEEGIYDLKELCNKKCFLLGLHETSNLGNVAKSFSSLIKIISLGEVSYLTSQCIKIIGYINTVLCREKDF
;
A
#
# COMPACT_ATOMS: atom_id res chain seq x y z
N MET A 1 -29.76 25.57 -5.43
CA MET A 1 -28.66 25.45 -6.39
C MET A 1 -28.33 23.98 -6.55
N ARG A 2 -28.58 23.41 -7.73
CA ARG A 2 -28.13 22.07 -8.11
C ARG A 2 -26.72 22.19 -8.66
N GLU A 3 -25.72 22.10 -7.79
CA GLU A 3 -24.36 21.78 -8.22
C GLU A 3 -24.21 20.26 -8.17
N SER A 4 -24.47 19.64 -9.32
CA SER A 4 -23.72 18.52 -9.87
C SER A 4 -23.01 17.59 -8.86
N LEU A 5 -23.75 16.63 -8.29
CA LEU A 5 -23.23 15.46 -7.55
C LEU A 5 -22.37 14.49 -8.43
N SER A 6 -21.91 14.94 -9.60
CA SER A 6 -21.15 14.16 -10.59
C SER A 6 -19.64 14.47 -10.60
N ARG A 7 -19.09 15.06 -9.54
CA ARG A 7 -17.65 15.36 -9.41
C ARG A 7 -16.91 14.67 -8.25
N LEU A 8 -17.54 13.72 -7.55
CA LEU A 8 -16.81 12.84 -6.64
C LEU A 8 -16.23 11.68 -7.46
N HIS A 9 -14.98 11.85 -7.91
CA HIS A 9 -14.14 10.81 -8.49
C HIS A 9 -13.87 9.71 -7.43
N TYR A 10 -14.82 8.81 -7.21
CA TYR A 10 -14.61 7.60 -6.39
C TYR A 10 -13.81 6.51 -7.12
N ASN A 11 -13.59 6.66 -8.43
CA ASN A 11 -12.70 5.80 -9.21
C ASN A 11 -11.26 6.29 -9.02
N ASN A 12 -10.39 5.43 -8.45
CA ASN A 12 -8.95 5.65 -8.14
C ASN A 12 -8.56 6.05 -6.69
N ILE A 13 -9.26 5.57 -5.65
CA ILE A 13 -8.67 5.64 -4.30
C ILE A 13 -7.42 4.74 -4.26
N PRO A 14 -6.24 5.27 -3.91
CA PRO A 14 -5.02 4.46 -3.84
C PRO A 14 -5.07 3.53 -2.63
N VAL A 15 -4.59 2.31 -2.84
CA VAL A 15 -4.53 1.25 -1.84
C VAL A 15 -3.07 0.93 -1.55
N PHE A 16 -2.68 1.08 -0.28
CA PHE A 16 -1.35 0.77 0.21
C PHE A 16 -1.44 -0.42 1.13
N ILE A 17 -0.84 -1.54 0.73
CA ILE A 17 -0.71 -2.74 1.54
C ILE A 17 0.69 -2.71 2.14
N PHE A 18 0.76 -2.87 3.45
CA PHE A 18 2.00 -2.95 4.20
C PHE A 18 2.06 -4.31 4.86
N TYR A 19 3.16 -5.04 4.66
CA TYR A 19 3.29 -6.39 5.21
C TYR A 19 4.54 -6.53 6.08
N GLU A 20 4.37 -7.21 7.21
CA GLU A 20 5.45 -7.63 8.09
C GLU A 20 5.15 -9.00 8.66
N ARG A 21 6.15 -9.88 8.64
CA ARG A 21 6.13 -11.13 9.38
C ARG A 21 7.00 -11.00 10.61
N THR A 22 6.43 -11.13 11.79
CA THR A 22 7.15 -10.92 13.05
C THR A 22 6.58 -11.76 14.18
N SER A 23 7.42 -12.07 15.17
CA SER A 23 6.97 -12.74 16.40
C SER A 23 6.33 -11.76 17.39
N ARG A 24 6.70 -10.47 17.31
CA ARG A 24 6.21 -9.40 18.20
C ARG A 24 6.26 -8.05 17.49
N PHE A 25 5.14 -7.63 16.90
CA PHE A 25 5.03 -6.26 16.40
C PHE A 25 4.78 -5.29 17.56
N THR A 26 5.72 -4.37 17.77
CA THR A 26 5.63 -3.35 18.84
C THR A 26 5.63 -1.93 18.29
N ARG A 27 5.72 -1.78 16.97
CA ARG A 27 6.03 -0.53 16.29
C ARG A 27 4.78 0.14 15.69
N TYR A 28 3.75 0.30 16.52
CA TYR A 28 2.53 1.03 16.13
C TYR A 28 2.80 2.50 15.76
N ASP A 29 3.94 3.05 16.19
CA ASP A 29 4.43 4.36 15.77
C ASP A 29 4.72 4.42 14.25
N ILE A 30 5.03 3.29 13.61
CA ILE A 30 5.21 3.19 12.15
C ILE A 30 3.88 3.43 11.43
N VAL A 31 2.78 2.86 11.92
CA VAL A 31 1.42 3.06 11.37
C VAL A 31 1.06 4.54 11.34
N TYR A 32 1.37 5.26 12.43
CA TYR A 32 1.13 6.69 12.52
C TYR A 32 2.00 7.49 11.53
N ARG A 33 3.31 7.19 11.44
CA ARG A 33 4.23 7.84 10.51
C ARG A 33 3.80 7.65 9.04
N ILE A 34 3.44 6.44 8.66
CA ILE A 34 2.96 6.12 7.32
C ILE A 34 1.65 6.85 7.03
N SER A 35 0.69 6.80 7.96
CA SER A 35 -0.60 7.49 7.79
C SER A 35 -0.45 9.00 7.63
N ASN A 36 0.51 9.61 8.33
CA ASN A 36 0.81 11.03 8.16
C ASN A 36 1.44 11.33 6.79
N SER A 37 2.39 10.51 6.31
CA SER A 37 2.93 10.65 4.96
C SER A 37 1.84 10.51 3.89
N LEU A 38 0.90 9.57 4.05
CA LEU A 38 -0.21 9.40 3.10
C LEU A 38 -1.15 10.62 3.07
N LYS A 39 -1.48 11.19 4.24
CA LYS A 39 -2.32 12.40 4.35
C LYS A 39 -1.72 13.65 3.71
N GLU A 40 -0.40 13.68 3.53
CA GLU A 40 0.30 14.80 2.87
C GLU A 40 -0.01 14.84 1.37
N PHE A 41 -0.19 13.69 0.72
CA PHE A 41 -0.34 13.59 -0.75
C PHE A 41 -1.74 13.20 -1.22
N TYR A 42 -2.52 12.52 -0.39
CA TYR A 42 -3.78 11.92 -0.79
C TYR A 42 -4.98 12.44 0.02
N GLU A 43 -6.00 12.91 -0.70
CA GLU A 43 -7.26 13.35 -0.08
C GLU A 43 -8.06 12.20 0.54
N ASP A 44 -7.94 11.00 -0.01
CA ASP A 44 -8.43 9.75 0.56
C ASP A 44 -7.50 8.60 0.14
N PHE A 45 -7.45 7.55 0.96
CA PHE A 45 -6.63 6.36 0.74
C PHE A 45 -7.15 5.19 1.56
N ILE A 46 -6.74 3.99 1.18
CA ILE A 46 -6.89 2.77 2.00
C ILE A 46 -5.49 2.27 2.33
N ALA A 47 -5.15 2.21 3.61
CA ALA A 47 -3.91 1.64 4.11
C ALA A 47 -4.21 0.35 4.89
N ILE A 48 -3.66 -0.77 4.44
CA ILE A 48 -3.87 -2.11 5.02
C ILE A 48 -2.54 -2.57 5.58
N TYR A 49 -2.43 -2.65 6.90
CA TYR A 49 -1.25 -3.16 7.58
C TYR A 49 -1.50 -4.61 7.96
N ILE A 50 -0.81 -5.54 7.32
CA ILE A 50 -0.89 -6.97 7.53
C ILE A 50 0.32 -7.39 8.36
N ILE A 51 0.06 -7.80 9.59
CA ILE A 51 1.07 -8.26 10.54
C ILE A 51 0.85 -9.75 10.75
N GLU A 52 1.71 -10.56 10.14
CA GLU A 52 1.67 -12.01 10.24
C GLU A 52 2.52 -12.49 11.42
N TYR A 53 1.85 -13.12 12.38
CA TYR A 53 2.45 -13.85 13.48
C TYR A 53 2.45 -15.35 13.18
N ASN A 54 3.08 -16.16 14.05
CA ASN A 54 3.18 -17.61 13.84
C ASN A 54 1.84 -18.33 13.62
N ASN A 55 0.77 -17.89 14.31
CA ASN A 55 -0.53 -18.58 14.33
C ASN A 55 -1.72 -17.64 14.07
N SER A 56 -1.48 -16.40 13.65
CA SER A 56 -2.54 -15.41 13.48
C SER A 56 -2.07 -14.27 12.59
N VAL A 57 -3.01 -13.65 11.90
CA VAL A 57 -2.77 -12.43 11.14
C VAL A 57 -3.58 -11.29 11.76
N GLU A 58 -2.88 -10.23 12.15
CA GLU A 58 -3.48 -8.98 12.57
C GLU A 58 -3.48 -8.02 11.39
N THR A 59 -4.67 -7.53 11.04
CA THR A 59 -4.83 -6.54 9.99
C THR A 59 -5.38 -5.25 10.56
N ILE A 60 -4.67 -4.14 10.34
CA ILE A 60 -5.15 -2.80 10.67
C ILE A 60 -5.52 -2.13 9.35
N ILE A 61 -6.76 -1.68 9.21
CA ILE A 61 -7.25 -1.02 8.00
C ILE A 61 -7.50 0.43 8.35
N CYS A 62 -6.71 1.33 7.79
CA CYS A 62 -6.82 2.76 7.99
C CYS A 62 -7.34 3.46 6.74
N ARG A 63 -8.26 4.40 6.94
CA ARG A 63 -8.60 5.46 5.99
C ARG A 63 -8.16 6.80 6.56
N ARG A 64 -8.38 7.89 5.83
CA ARG A 64 -8.01 9.23 6.29
C ARG A 64 -8.53 9.58 7.69
N ILE A 65 -9.76 9.17 8.01
CA ILE A 65 -10.48 9.58 9.21
C ILE A 65 -10.36 8.61 10.40
N GLY A 66 -9.79 7.41 10.21
CA GLY A 66 -9.71 6.43 11.29
C GLY A 66 -9.24 5.06 10.83
N CYS A 67 -9.06 4.16 11.79
CA CYS A 67 -8.62 2.80 11.57
C CYS A 67 -9.54 1.79 12.25
N SER A 68 -9.69 0.62 11.64
CA SER A 68 -10.30 -0.57 12.21
C SER A 68 -9.26 -1.69 12.29
N LYS A 69 -9.52 -2.68 13.14
CA LYS A 69 -8.68 -3.86 13.30
C LYS A 69 -9.50 -5.11 13.00
N LEU A 70 -8.88 -6.04 12.30
CA LEU A 70 -9.38 -7.36 11.96
C LEU A 70 -8.33 -8.40 12.40
N LEU A 71 -8.78 -9.52 12.95
CA LEU A 71 -7.94 -10.65 13.31
C LEU A 71 -8.43 -11.86 12.52
N THR A 72 -7.51 -12.54 11.83
CA THR A 72 -7.78 -13.78 11.10
C THR A 72 -6.75 -14.85 11.46
N ASP A 73 -7.07 -16.10 11.17
CA ASP A 73 -6.20 -17.23 11.51
C ASP A 73 -4.96 -17.29 10.59
N ASP A 74 -5.13 -16.94 9.31
CA ASP A 74 -4.06 -16.92 8.31
C ASP A 74 -4.29 -15.87 7.20
N VAL A 75 -3.33 -15.78 6.28
CA VAL A 75 -3.35 -14.85 5.13
C VAL A 75 -4.46 -15.23 4.12
N ASN A 76 -4.76 -16.51 3.92
CA ASN A 76 -5.83 -16.91 2.99
C ASN A 76 -7.21 -16.47 3.49
N SER A 77 -7.43 -16.60 4.79
CA SER A 77 -8.63 -16.13 5.48
C SER A 77 -8.75 -14.61 5.40
N LEU A 78 -7.63 -13.89 5.51
CA LEU A 78 -7.59 -12.45 5.27
C LEU A 78 -7.94 -12.09 3.82
N VAL A 79 -7.38 -12.80 2.84
CA VAL A 79 -7.65 -12.59 1.42
C VAL A 79 -9.13 -12.75 1.12
N ASN A 80 -9.75 -13.80 1.66
CA ASN A 80 -11.19 -14.01 1.53
C ASN A 80 -12.01 -12.91 2.23
N ALA A 81 -11.56 -12.43 3.39
CA ALA A 81 -12.24 -11.37 4.13
C ALA A 81 -12.15 -9.99 3.45
N LEU A 82 -11.11 -9.75 2.65
CA LEU A 82 -10.86 -8.50 1.94
C LEU A 82 -10.90 -8.67 0.41
N ASP A 83 -11.64 -9.66 -0.06
CA ASP A 83 -11.71 -10.08 -1.47
C ASP A 83 -11.96 -8.91 -2.41
N THR A 84 -12.88 -8.02 -2.04
CA THR A 84 -13.30 -6.87 -2.82
C THR A 84 -12.15 -5.88 -3.00
N ILE A 85 -11.35 -5.65 -1.94
CA ILE A 85 -10.20 -4.73 -2.03
C ILE A 85 -9.08 -5.37 -2.85
N PHE A 86 -8.78 -6.65 -2.64
CA PHE A 86 -7.72 -7.33 -3.39
C PHE A 86 -8.09 -7.51 -4.88
N ASN A 87 -9.37 -7.73 -5.21
CA ASN A 87 -9.85 -7.76 -6.59
C ASN A 87 -9.66 -6.41 -7.30
N GLU A 88 -9.82 -5.28 -6.59
CA GLU A 88 -9.50 -3.96 -7.12
C GLU A 88 -7.99 -3.71 -7.30
N CYS A 89 -7.16 -4.54 -6.67
CA CYS A 89 -5.71 -4.54 -6.76
C CYS A 89 -5.17 -5.64 -7.68
N TYR A 90 -5.88 -5.93 -8.76
CA TYR A 90 -5.45 -6.89 -9.78
C TYR A 90 -4.00 -6.67 -10.23
N GLU A 91 -3.58 -5.43 -10.44
CA GLU A 91 -2.19 -5.07 -10.74
C GLU A 91 -1.52 -4.44 -9.51
N LEU A 92 -0.57 -5.16 -8.91
CA LEU A 92 0.12 -4.74 -7.69
C LEU A 92 1.56 -4.33 -7.99
N LEU A 93 1.96 -3.15 -7.49
CA LEU A 93 3.34 -2.67 -7.59
C LEU A 93 4.03 -2.84 -6.24
N ILE A 94 5.09 -3.63 -6.21
CA ILE A 94 5.92 -3.86 -5.04
C ILE A 94 7.14 -2.97 -5.11
N LEU A 95 7.51 -2.38 -3.99
CA LEU A 95 8.78 -1.66 -3.84
C LEU A 95 9.76 -2.51 -3.05
N GLU A 96 10.79 -3.02 -3.75
CA GLU A 96 11.92 -3.76 -3.18
C GLU A 96 13.22 -3.28 -3.82
N GLU A 97 14.33 -3.36 -3.07
CA GLU A 97 15.64 -2.87 -3.52
C GLU A 97 16.14 -3.58 -4.79
N GLU A 98 15.86 -4.87 -4.90
CA GLU A 98 16.20 -5.73 -6.05
C GLU A 98 15.25 -5.57 -7.26
N GLY A 99 14.29 -4.65 -7.17
CA GLY A 99 13.34 -4.37 -8.26
C GLY A 99 13.95 -3.65 -9.45
N ILE A 100 13.21 -3.59 -10.56
CA ILE A 100 13.63 -2.83 -11.75
C ILE A 100 13.52 -1.34 -11.45
N TYR A 101 14.54 -0.55 -11.78
CA TYR A 101 14.46 0.90 -11.66
C TYR A 101 13.61 1.49 -12.80
N ASP A 102 12.29 1.57 -12.58
CA ASP A 102 11.35 2.21 -13.49
C ASP A 102 10.30 3.03 -12.71
N LEU A 103 10.60 4.31 -12.50
CA LEU A 103 9.70 5.22 -11.79
C LEU A 103 8.44 5.57 -12.58
N LYS A 104 8.36 5.28 -13.89
CA LYS A 104 7.15 5.53 -14.68
C LYS A 104 6.01 4.61 -14.25
N GLU A 105 6.32 3.42 -13.74
CA GLU A 105 5.36 2.46 -13.19
C GLU A 105 4.60 3.01 -11.97
N LEU A 106 5.12 4.07 -11.32
CA LEU A 106 4.42 4.75 -10.22
C LEU A 106 3.27 5.64 -10.73
N CYS A 107 3.30 6.08 -11.99
CA CYS A 107 2.27 6.95 -12.55
C CYS A 107 0.94 6.23 -12.70
N ASN A 108 -0.14 6.85 -12.21
CA ASN A 108 -1.50 6.30 -12.22
C ASN A 108 -1.67 4.94 -11.54
N LYS A 109 -0.65 4.48 -10.80
CA LYS A 109 -0.72 3.23 -10.06
C LYS A 109 -1.65 3.39 -8.87
N LYS A 110 -2.58 2.45 -8.73
CA LYS A 110 -3.57 2.42 -7.65
C LYS A 110 -3.10 1.62 -6.44
N CYS A 111 -2.50 0.44 -6.66
CA CYS A 111 -2.19 -0.50 -5.60
C CYS A 111 -0.69 -0.71 -5.42
N PHE A 112 -0.24 -0.54 -4.18
CA PHE A 112 1.15 -0.66 -3.78
C PHE A 112 1.29 -1.68 -2.65
N LEU A 113 2.37 -2.46 -2.67
CA LEU A 113 2.78 -3.33 -1.57
C LEU A 113 4.18 -2.93 -1.10
N LEU A 114 4.33 -2.72 0.20
CA LEU A 114 5.59 -2.34 0.83
C LEU A 114 5.84 -3.18 2.09
N GLY A 115 7.10 -3.39 2.42
CA GLY A 115 7.51 -3.87 3.73
C GLY A 115 7.39 -2.76 4.79
N LEU A 116 7.12 -3.13 6.05
CA LEU A 116 7.13 -2.17 7.16
C LEU A 116 8.52 -1.96 7.78
N HIS A 117 9.34 -3.02 7.85
CA HIS A 117 10.68 -2.97 8.45
C HIS A 117 11.63 -3.96 7.78
N GLU A 118 11.84 -5.14 8.38
CA GLU A 118 12.68 -6.22 7.83
C GLU A 118 11.77 -7.27 7.19
N THR A 119 11.19 -6.90 6.07
CA THR A 119 10.32 -7.81 5.33
C THR A 119 11.10 -8.36 4.15
N SER A 120 11.51 -9.63 4.24
CA SER A 120 12.02 -10.34 3.08
C SER A 120 10.87 -11.01 2.32
N ASN A 121 10.99 -11.09 0.99
CA ASN A 121 10.15 -11.92 0.13
C ASN A 121 8.70 -11.43 -0.03
N LEU A 122 8.48 -10.11 -0.19
CA LEU A 122 7.13 -9.57 -0.44
C LEU A 122 6.54 -10.14 -1.72
N GLY A 123 7.37 -10.42 -2.73
CA GLY A 123 6.94 -11.02 -3.99
C GLY A 123 6.20 -12.36 -3.84
N ASN A 124 6.55 -13.19 -2.85
CA ASN A 124 5.81 -14.43 -2.60
C ASN A 124 4.49 -14.20 -1.89
N VAL A 125 4.45 -13.28 -0.93
CA VAL A 125 3.22 -12.92 -0.22
C VAL A 125 2.23 -12.26 -1.19
N ALA A 126 2.73 -11.41 -2.08
CA ALA A 126 1.96 -10.71 -3.11
C ALA A 126 1.14 -11.64 -4.02
N LYS A 127 1.63 -12.85 -4.29
CA LYS A 127 0.91 -13.85 -5.10
C LYS A 127 -0.42 -14.28 -4.48
N SER A 128 -0.59 -14.08 -3.17
CA SER A 128 -1.84 -14.31 -2.45
C SER A 128 -2.86 -13.19 -2.69
N PHE A 129 -2.42 -12.01 -3.14
CA PHE A 129 -3.23 -10.81 -3.29
C PHE A 129 -3.52 -10.46 -4.75
N SER A 130 -2.60 -10.80 -5.67
CA SER A 130 -2.64 -10.33 -7.05
C SER A 130 -1.96 -11.33 -7.99
N SER A 131 -2.52 -11.48 -9.19
CA SER A 131 -1.94 -12.30 -10.27
C SER A 131 -0.99 -11.51 -11.18
N LEU A 132 -1.02 -10.17 -11.13
CA LEU A 132 -0.17 -9.31 -11.94
C LEU A 132 0.69 -8.41 -11.04
N ILE A 133 1.92 -8.86 -10.81
CA ILE A 133 2.86 -8.23 -9.89
C ILE A 133 4.00 -7.60 -10.68
N LYS A 134 4.30 -6.34 -10.40
CA LYS A 134 5.54 -5.69 -10.82
C LYS A 134 6.36 -5.32 -9.59
N ILE A 135 7.67 -5.53 -9.65
CA ILE A 135 8.59 -5.19 -8.57
C ILE A 135 9.54 -4.13 -9.10
N ILE A 136 9.52 -2.96 -8.47
CA ILE A 136 10.37 -1.84 -8.84
C ILE A 136 11.25 -1.40 -7.67
N SER A 137 12.38 -0.79 -8.01
CA SER A 137 13.30 -0.19 -7.06
C SER A 137 13.21 1.33 -7.12
N LEU A 138 13.33 1.99 -5.96
CA LEU A 138 13.49 3.45 -5.86
C LEU A 138 14.95 3.91 -5.99
N GLY A 139 15.88 2.97 -6.18
CA GLY A 139 17.32 3.21 -6.32
C GLY A 139 18.14 2.36 -5.35
N GLU A 140 19.43 2.68 -5.24
CA GLU A 140 20.43 1.90 -4.48
C GLU A 140 20.38 2.13 -2.96
N VAL A 141 19.47 2.98 -2.48
CA VAL A 141 19.35 3.35 -1.07
C VAL A 141 18.15 2.63 -0.44
N SER A 142 18.37 2.01 0.71
CA SER A 142 17.30 1.49 1.55
C SER A 142 16.53 2.64 2.21
N TYR A 143 15.26 2.80 1.84
CA TYR A 143 14.39 3.84 2.37
C TYR A 143 13.47 3.29 3.46
N LEU A 144 13.17 4.11 4.47
CA LEU A 144 12.08 3.83 5.39
C LEU A 144 10.75 3.82 4.63
N THR A 145 9.80 2.97 5.01
CA THR A 145 8.47 2.89 4.37
C THR A 145 7.79 4.26 4.25
N SER A 146 7.89 5.10 5.29
CA SER A 146 7.34 6.47 5.27
C SER A 146 7.98 7.39 4.23
N GLN A 147 9.26 7.16 3.87
CA GLN A 147 9.97 7.88 2.80
C GLN A 147 9.55 7.33 1.43
N CYS A 148 9.41 6.01 1.29
CA CYS A 148 8.85 5.41 0.06
C CYS A 148 7.49 6.02 -0.27
N ILE A 149 6.61 6.17 0.73
CA ILE A 149 5.31 6.83 0.55
C ILE A 149 5.44 8.27 0.05
N LYS A 150 6.39 9.06 0.58
CA LYS A 150 6.61 10.44 0.10
C LYS A 150 7.07 10.45 -1.36
N ILE A 151 7.96 9.53 -1.74
CA ILE A 151 8.46 9.42 -3.12
C ILE A 151 7.32 9.02 -4.07
N ILE A 152 6.55 7.98 -3.71
CA ILE A 152 5.38 7.54 -4.49
C ILE A 152 4.37 8.67 -4.62
N GLY A 153 4.01 9.31 -3.50
CA GLY A 153 3.06 10.41 -3.46
C GLY A 153 3.48 11.55 -4.35
N TYR A 154 4.74 12.01 -4.25
CA TYR A 154 5.26 13.07 -5.09
C TYR A 154 5.24 12.70 -6.58
N ILE A 155 5.70 11.52 -6.95
CA ILE A 155 5.72 11.09 -8.36
C ILE A 155 4.30 10.97 -8.89
N ASN A 156 3.45 10.18 -8.22
CA ASN A 156 2.10 9.83 -8.68
C ASN A 156 1.16 11.06 -8.71
N THR A 157 1.26 11.98 -7.75
CA THR A 157 0.31 13.10 -7.62
C THR A 157 0.83 14.43 -8.17
N VAL A 158 2.15 14.63 -8.26
CA VAL A 158 2.74 15.88 -8.77
C VAL A 158 3.32 15.64 -10.16
N LEU A 159 4.37 14.82 -10.27
CA LEU A 159 5.12 14.69 -11.52
C LEU A 159 4.31 14.07 -12.67
N CYS A 160 3.50 13.05 -12.39
CA CYS A 160 2.68 12.39 -13.41
C CYS A 160 1.48 13.24 -13.87
N ARG A 161 1.13 14.30 -13.15
CA ARG A 161 0.09 15.27 -13.57
C ARG A 161 0.67 16.40 -14.40
N GLU A 162 1.92 16.76 -14.16
CA GLU A 162 2.60 17.86 -14.85
C GLU A 162 3.16 17.47 -16.22
N LYS A 163 3.15 16.18 -16.59
CA LYS A 163 3.68 15.70 -17.88
C LYS A 163 2.89 14.53 -18.48
N ASP A 164 2.55 14.68 -19.77
CA ASP A 164 2.51 13.59 -20.74
C ASP A 164 3.95 13.02 -20.88
N PHE A 165 4.30 12.04 -20.04
CA PHE A 165 5.65 11.44 -19.90
C PHE A 165 5.95 10.27 -20.85
#